data_AF-T2JHB4-F1
#
_entry.id   AF-T2JHB4-F1
#
_cell.length_a   1.000
_cell.length_b   1.000
_cell.length_c   1.000
_cell.angle_alpha   90.00
_cell.angle_beta   90.00
_cell.angle_gamma   90.00
#
_symmetry.space_group_name_H-M   'P 1'
#
loop_
_entity.id
_entity.type
_entity.pdbx_description
1 polymer ?
#
loop_
_entity_poly.entity_id
_entity_poly.type
_entity_poly.pdbx_seq_one_letter_code
_entity_poly.pdbx_strand_id
1 'polypeptide(L)'
;MEVERIIADASASNNTIDTSTAGAPVSVNVNLQNQALTVNNIPFVGTLTRTVINFDDFIGTNQSDTITGDSQDNQLIANGGNDTFFGTGGNDLVDGGSGNDTVNYGSLGQSITLLPTGTVEKGSLGTDQLVLVETIIADAFC
;
A
#
# COMPACT_ATOMS: atom_id res chain seq x y z
N MET A 1 -25.27 -12.03 12.33
CA MET A 1 -23.94 -12.56 11.96
C MET A 1 -23.61 -11.89 10.66
N GLU A 2 -22.86 -10.80 10.72
CA GLU A 2 -22.28 -10.27 9.50
C GLU A 2 -20.96 -11.00 9.29
N VAL A 3 -20.49 -11.06 8.05
CA VAL A 3 -19.18 -11.62 7.74
C VAL A 3 -18.21 -10.44 7.77
N GLU A 4 -17.39 -10.32 8.81
CA GLU A 4 -16.45 -9.19 8.96
C GLU A 4 -15.07 -9.44 8.33
N ARG A 5 -14.85 -10.63 7.76
CA ARG A 5 -13.56 -11.08 7.21
C ARG A 5 -13.67 -11.46 5.73
N ILE A 6 -12.70 -11.03 4.95
CA ILE A 6 -12.43 -11.47 3.58
C ILE A 6 -11.12 -12.27 3.66
N ILE A 7 -11.14 -13.52 3.20
CA ILE A 7 -10.01 -14.43 3.32
C ILE A 7 -9.71 -14.95 1.93
N ALA A 8 -8.50 -14.70 1.43
CA ALA A 8 -8.03 -15.29 0.19
C ALA A 8 -7.41 -16.67 0.43
N ASP A 9 -7.13 -17.38 -0.66
CA ASP A 9 -6.53 -18.71 -0.62
C ASP A 9 -5.09 -18.65 -0.12
N ALA A 10 -4.84 -19.16 1.08
CA ALA A 10 -3.50 -19.18 1.69
C ALA A 10 -2.44 -19.96 0.90
N SER A 11 -2.85 -20.77 -0.09
CA SER A 11 -1.95 -21.52 -0.96
C SER A 11 -1.65 -20.81 -2.29
N ALA A 12 -2.41 -19.77 -2.62
CA ALA A 12 -2.13 -18.93 -3.75
C ALA A 12 -1.10 -17.86 -3.35
N SER A 13 -0.13 -17.64 -4.23
CA SER A 13 0.70 -16.43 -4.17
C SER A 13 -0.02 -15.28 -4.88
N ASN A 14 0.25 -14.05 -4.47
CA ASN A 14 -0.17 -12.82 -5.16
C ASN A 14 -1.69 -12.62 -5.07
N ASN A 15 -2.24 -12.79 -3.88
CA ASN A 15 -3.64 -12.46 -3.66
C ASN A 15 -3.82 -10.95 -3.64
N THR A 16 -4.48 -10.42 -4.68
CA THR A 16 -4.67 -8.98 -4.87
C THR A 16 -6.04 -8.51 -4.38
N ILE A 17 -6.04 -7.42 -3.61
CA ILE A 17 -7.24 -6.60 -3.41
C ILE A 17 -7.28 -5.56 -4.55
N ASP A 18 -8.30 -5.63 -5.40
CA ASP A 18 -8.47 -4.70 -6.51
C ASP A 18 -9.63 -3.73 -6.26
N THR A 19 -9.31 -2.44 -6.18
CA THR A 19 -10.27 -1.34 -6.01
C THR A 19 -10.23 -0.32 -7.16
N SER A 20 -9.56 -0.65 -8.27
CA SER A 20 -9.36 0.23 -9.44
C SER A 20 -10.64 0.75 -10.08
N THR A 21 -11.75 0.03 -9.91
CA THR A 21 -13.06 0.39 -10.47
C THR A 21 -13.90 1.26 -9.54
N ALA A 22 -13.40 1.60 -8.36
CA ALA A 22 -14.09 2.48 -7.43
C ALA A 22 -14.25 3.88 -8.05
N GLY A 23 -15.48 4.39 -8.04
CA GLY A 23 -15.80 5.71 -8.55
C GLY A 23 -15.62 6.79 -7.48
N ALA A 24 -15.33 8.01 -7.92
CA ALA A 24 -15.24 9.16 -7.02
C ALA A 24 -16.55 9.34 -6.21
N PRO A 25 -16.46 9.68 -4.92
CA PRO A 25 -15.27 10.08 -4.16
C PRO A 25 -14.65 8.95 -3.30
N VAL A 26 -14.81 7.68 -3.69
CA VAL A 26 -14.39 6.54 -2.87
C VAL A 26 -12.87 6.46 -2.80
N SER A 27 -12.31 6.34 -1.60
CA SER A 27 -10.89 6.08 -1.38
C SER A 27 -10.68 4.95 -0.37
N VAL A 28 -9.47 4.44 -0.27
CA VAL A 28 -9.13 3.23 0.46
C VAL A 28 -7.95 3.45 1.38
N ASN A 29 -8.09 2.97 2.62
CA ASN A 29 -6.98 2.78 3.53
C ASN A 29 -6.76 1.28 3.71
N VAL A 30 -5.70 0.74 3.12
CA VAL A 30 -5.31 -0.66 3.24
C VAL A 30 -4.07 -0.79 4.11
N ASN A 31 -4.06 -1.78 4.98
CA ASN A 31 -2.90 -2.17 5.76
C ASN A 31 -2.82 -3.69 5.81
N LEU A 32 -1.99 -4.27 4.95
CA LEU A 32 -1.84 -5.72 4.82
C LEU A 32 -1.19 -6.32 6.07
N GLN A 33 -0.22 -5.63 6.68
CA GLN A 33 0.40 -6.03 7.95
C GLN A 33 -0.64 -6.21 9.08
N ASN A 34 -1.61 -5.30 9.17
CA ASN A 34 -2.67 -5.32 10.16
C ASN A 34 -3.95 -6.02 9.67
N GLN A 35 -3.91 -6.62 8.47
CA GLN A 35 -5.05 -7.32 7.87
C GLN A 35 -6.31 -6.45 7.82
N ALA A 36 -6.16 -5.16 7.49
CA ALA A 36 -7.23 -4.17 7.56
C ALA A 36 -7.47 -3.49 6.21
N LEU A 37 -8.73 -3.40 5.81
CA LEU A 37 -9.19 -2.65 4.66
C LEU A 37 -10.32 -1.72 5.09
N THR A 38 -10.14 -0.41 4.89
CA THR A 38 -11.18 0.59 5.11
C THR A 38 -11.47 1.30 3.80
N VAL A 39 -12.70 1.20 3.33
CA VAL A 39 -13.19 1.91 2.14
C VAL A 39 -14.03 3.10 2.60
N ASN A 40 -13.64 4.29 2.19
CA ASN A 40 -14.21 5.56 2.62
C ASN A 40 -15.16 6.15 1.57
N ASN A 41 -16.06 7.02 2.02
CA ASN A 41 -16.92 7.84 1.16
C ASN A 41 -17.79 7.05 0.18
N ILE A 42 -18.16 5.82 0.52
CA ILE A 42 -19.10 5.02 -0.27
C ILE A 42 -20.46 5.75 -0.27
N PRO A 43 -21.03 6.08 -1.44
CA PRO A 43 -22.32 6.75 -1.54
C PRO A 43 -23.40 6.01 -0.73
N PHE A 44 -24.15 6.76 0.08
CA PHE A 44 -25.24 6.25 0.95
C PHE A 44 -24.83 5.29 2.08
N VAL A 45 -23.57 4.85 2.13
CA VAL A 45 -23.05 3.92 3.14
C VAL A 45 -22.07 4.61 4.10
N GLY A 46 -21.24 5.52 3.59
CA GLY A 46 -20.16 6.14 4.36
C GLY A 46 -18.89 5.30 4.33
N THR A 47 -18.41 4.86 5.49
CA THR A 47 -17.16 4.10 5.64
C THR A 47 -17.46 2.64 5.94
N LEU A 48 -16.77 1.73 5.25
CA LEU A 48 -16.82 0.29 5.45
C LEU A 48 -15.44 -0.24 5.83
N THR A 49 -15.34 -0.93 6.96
CA THR A 49 -14.09 -1.59 7.40
C THR A 49 -14.24 -3.10 7.40
N ARG A 50 -13.28 -3.80 6.79
CA ARG A 50 -13.18 -5.26 6.70
C ARG A 50 -11.81 -5.73 7.19
N THR A 51 -11.78 -6.93 7.76
CA THR A 51 -10.52 -7.64 7.95
C THR A 51 -10.19 -8.42 6.68
N VAL A 52 -8.98 -8.29 6.16
CA VAL A 52 -8.50 -8.95 4.94
C VAL A 52 -7.32 -9.86 5.27
N ILE A 53 -7.40 -11.15 4.95
CA ILE A 53 -6.40 -12.15 5.34
C ILE A 53 -5.87 -12.87 4.11
N ASN A 54 -4.57 -13.14 4.10
CA ASN A 54 -3.81 -13.75 3.00
C ASN A 54 -3.89 -12.90 1.72
N PHE A 55 -3.75 -11.57 1.84
CA PHE A 55 -3.60 -10.71 0.68
C PHE A 55 -2.19 -10.17 0.65
N ASP A 56 -1.56 -10.25 -0.50
CA ASP A 56 -0.16 -9.88 -0.72
C ASP A 56 -0.06 -8.56 -1.52
N ASP A 57 -1.04 -8.30 -2.39
CA ASP A 57 -0.99 -7.20 -3.34
C ASP A 57 -2.21 -6.28 -3.20
N PHE A 58 -2.04 -5.03 -3.63
CA PHE A 58 -3.10 -4.04 -3.62
C PHE A 58 -3.10 -3.17 -4.88
N ILE A 59 -4.30 -2.98 -5.44
CA ILE A 59 -4.56 -2.01 -6.50
C ILE A 59 -5.60 -1.00 -5.99
N GLY A 60 -5.18 0.25 -5.91
CA GLY A 60 -5.93 1.41 -5.42
C GLY A 60 -6.95 1.95 -6.40
N THR A 61 -7.60 3.03 -5.98
CA THR A 61 -8.66 3.75 -6.66
C THR A 61 -8.10 4.84 -7.58
N ASN A 62 -8.92 5.77 -8.08
CA ASN A 62 -8.41 6.99 -8.73
C ASN A 62 -8.46 8.21 -7.78
N GLN A 63 -8.55 7.95 -6.47
CA GLN A 63 -8.62 8.93 -5.40
C GLN A 63 -7.45 8.71 -4.44
N SER A 64 -7.16 9.70 -3.60
CA SER A 64 -6.12 9.61 -2.57
C SER A 64 -6.37 8.47 -1.58
N ASP A 65 -5.55 7.44 -1.69
CA ASP A 65 -5.50 6.24 -0.88
C ASP A 65 -4.34 6.27 0.12
N THR A 66 -4.47 5.44 1.15
CA THR A 66 -3.40 5.15 2.10
C THR A 66 -3.08 3.66 2.06
N ILE A 67 -1.85 3.32 1.72
CA ILE A 67 -1.44 1.96 1.40
C ILE A 67 -0.30 1.54 2.32
N THR A 68 -0.43 0.41 2.99
CA THR A 68 0.65 -0.22 3.77
C THR A 68 0.73 -1.68 3.39
N GLY A 69 1.92 -2.11 2.97
CA GLY A 69 2.25 -3.51 2.72
C GLY A 69 2.28 -4.36 3.99
N ASP A 70 2.87 -5.55 3.88
CA ASP A 70 3.21 -6.42 5.00
C ASP A 70 4.72 -6.73 5.01
N SER A 71 5.15 -7.80 5.65
CA SER A 71 6.58 -8.17 5.69
C SER A 71 7.03 -9.02 4.49
N GLN A 72 6.12 -9.32 3.57
CA GLN A 72 6.37 -10.10 2.35
C GLN A 72 6.63 -9.17 1.18
N ASP A 73 7.00 -9.72 0.02
CA ASP A 73 7.17 -8.95 -1.20
C ASP A 73 5.78 -8.55 -1.74
N ASN A 74 5.46 -7.25 -1.74
CA ASN A 74 4.15 -6.76 -2.19
C ASN A 74 4.22 -6.02 -3.54
N GLN A 75 3.15 -6.12 -4.34
CA GLN A 75 2.87 -5.19 -5.45
C GLN A 75 1.77 -4.21 -5.04
N LEU A 76 2.13 -2.94 -4.91
CA LEU A 76 1.28 -1.86 -4.43
C LEU A 76 1.12 -0.81 -5.51
N ILE A 77 -0.06 -0.75 -6.14
CA ILE A 77 -0.35 0.15 -7.25
C ILE A 77 -1.45 1.11 -6.82
N ALA A 78 -1.20 2.42 -6.78
CA ALA A 78 -2.21 3.41 -6.37
C ALA A 78 -3.15 3.85 -7.52
N ASN A 79 -2.73 3.71 -8.79
CA ASN A 79 -3.38 4.25 -9.99
C ASN A 79 -3.40 5.78 -10.07
N GLY A 80 -4.24 6.47 -9.30
CA GLY A 80 -4.25 7.93 -9.36
C GLY A 80 -4.86 8.57 -8.14
N GLY A 81 -4.54 9.83 -7.91
CA GLY A 81 -4.77 10.46 -6.62
C GLY A 81 -3.47 11.05 -6.11
N ASN A 82 -3.49 11.64 -4.91
CA ASN A 82 -2.23 11.90 -4.21
C ASN A 82 -2.16 10.86 -3.09
N ASP A 83 -1.34 9.84 -3.30
CA ASP A 83 -1.37 8.63 -2.50
C ASP A 83 -0.25 8.61 -1.47
N THR A 84 -0.49 7.92 -0.35
CA THR A 84 0.50 7.74 0.70
C THR A 84 0.75 6.26 0.96
N PHE A 85 1.99 5.84 0.70
CA PHE A 85 2.48 4.52 1.00
C PHE A 85 3.32 4.55 2.29
N PHE A 86 3.17 3.52 3.11
CA PHE A 86 4.04 3.26 4.25
C PHE A 86 4.88 2.04 3.95
N GLY A 87 6.20 2.25 3.86
CA GLY A 87 7.15 1.17 3.57
C GLY A 87 7.26 0.20 4.73
N THR A 88 7.32 -1.09 4.40
CA THR A 88 7.41 -2.22 5.33
C THR A 88 8.66 -3.05 5.04
N GLY A 89 8.73 -4.29 5.51
CA GLY A 89 9.76 -5.24 5.06
C GLY A 89 9.33 -5.92 3.76
N GLY A 90 10.23 -6.68 3.14
CA GLY A 90 10.01 -7.30 1.84
C GLY A 90 10.67 -6.51 0.70
N ASN A 91 10.66 -7.11 -0.48
CA ASN A 91 11.07 -6.47 -1.72
C ASN A 91 9.84 -6.02 -2.50
N ASP A 92 9.47 -4.75 -2.34
CA ASP A 92 8.18 -4.26 -2.79
C ASP A 92 8.28 -3.56 -4.15
N LEU A 93 7.25 -3.72 -4.97
CA LEU A 93 7.00 -2.83 -6.10
C LEU A 93 5.95 -1.82 -5.68
N VAL A 94 6.32 -0.53 -5.71
CA VAL A 94 5.40 0.57 -5.41
C VAL A 94 5.24 1.44 -6.65
N ASP A 95 4.02 1.52 -7.16
CA ASP A 95 3.63 2.38 -8.27
C ASP A 95 2.64 3.44 -7.77
N GLY A 96 3.08 4.70 -7.71
CA GLY A 96 2.22 5.83 -7.32
C GLY A 96 1.17 6.18 -8.37
N GLY A 97 1.45 5.87 -9.65
CA GLY A 97 0.55 6.22 -10.74
C GLY A 97 0.50 7.74 -11.00
N SER A 98 -0.70 8.30 -11.12
CA SER A 98 -0.87 9.73 -11.45
C SER A 98 -1.20 10.58 -10.24
N GLY A 99 -0.35 11.56 -9.96
CA GLY A 99 -0.61 12.63 -8.98
C GLY A 99 0.67 13.03 -8.29
N ASN A 100 0.60 13.32 -6.98
CA ASN A 100 1.79 13.55 -6.17
C ASN A 100 1.81 12.53 -5.04
N ASP A 101 2.66 11.53 -5.21
CA ASP A 101 2.65 10.34 -4.37
C ASP A 101 3.83 10.36 -3.40
N THR A 102 3.56 9.82 -2.20
CA THR A 102 4.51 9.82 -1.10
C THR A 102 4.75 8.42 -0.60
N VAL A 103 6.00 8.00 -0.51
CA VAL A 103 6.40 6.78 0.20
C VAL A 103 7.13 7.14 1.48
N ASN A 104 6.63 6.67 2.62
CA ASN A 104 7.17 6.96 3.94
C ASN A 104 7.82 5.71 4.56
N TYR A 105 9.14 5.78 4.72
CA TYR A 105 10.00 4.81 5.37
C TYR A 105 10.43 5.24 6.79
N GLY A 106 9.94 6.39 7.28
CA GLY A 106 10.35 6.95 8.56
C GLY A 106 10.03 6.08 9.78
N SER A 107 9.15 5.09 9.65
CA SER A 107 8.82 4.14 10.72
C SER A 107 9.71 2.89 10.75
N LEU A 108 10.62 2.71 9.79
CA LEU A 108 11.46 1.50 9.73
C LEU A 108 12.56 1.47 10.80
N GLY A 109 12.92 2.63 11.38
CA GLY A 109 13.92 2.71 12.45
C GLY A 109 15.35 2.37 12.00
N GLN A 110 15.65 2.52 10.70
CA GLN A 110 16.97 2.31 10.13
C GLN A 110 17.18 3.20 8.89
N SER A 111 18.45 3.44 8.52
CA SER A 111 18.79 4.13 7.28
C SER A 111 18.24 3.39 6.06
N ILE A 112 17.79 4.16 5.08
CA ILE A 112 17.52 3.68 3.72
C ILE A 112 18.55 4.28 2.77
N THR A 113 18.86 3.58 1.69
CA THR A 113 19.70 4.09 0.60
C THR A 113 18.86 4.21 -0.67
N LEU A 114 18.79 5.40 -1.25
CA LEU A 114 18.18 5.60 -2.57
C LEU A 114 19.26 5.37 -3.63
N LEU A 115 18.99 4.43 -4.53
CA LEU A 115 19.84 4.13 -5.67
C LEU A 115 19.29 4.80 -6.94
N PRO A 116 20.10 4.87 -8.02
CA PRO A 116 19.59 5.19 -9.35
C PRO A 116 18.42 4.26 -9.71
N THR A 117 17.58 4.68 -10.65
CA THR A 117 16.39 3.93 -11.13
C THR A 117 15.24 3.76 -10.14
N GLY A 118 15.21 4.49 -9.02
CA GLY A 118 14.08 4.47 -8.09
C GLY A 118 14.12 3.28 -7.11
N THR A 119 15.25 2.60 -7.00
CA THR A 119 15.43 1.52 -6.03
C THR A 119 15.72 2.09 -4.65
N VAL A 120 15.07 1.56 -3.61
CA VAL A 120 15.30 1.90 -2.21
C VAL A 120 15.80 0.67 -1.46
N GLU A 121 17.03 0.71 -0.96
CA GLU A 121 17.56 -0.35 -0.11
C GLU A 121 17.20 -0.08 1.36
N LYS A 122 16.51 -1.02 1.99
CA LYS A 122 16.08 -1.00 3.40
C LYS A 122 16.94 -1.94 4.26
N GLY A 123 18.23 -2.07 3.97
CA GLY A 123 19.14 -2.93 4.74
C GLY A 123 18.64 -4.38 4.86
N SER A 124 18.44 -4.88 6.09
CA SER A 124 17.92 -6.24 6.32
C SER A 124 16.43 -6.41 6.02
N LEU A 125 15.69 -5.33 5.76
CA LEU A 125 14.26 -5.36 5.46
C LEU A 125 13.96 -5.56 3.98
N GLY A 126 14.97 -5.66 3.11
CA GLY A 126 14.79 -5.88 1.67
C GLY A 126 15.01 -4.63 0.82
N THR A 127 14.56 -4.68 -0.43
CA THR A 127 14.74 -3.61 -1.43
C THR A 127 13.45 -3.32 -2.18
N ASP A 128 13.09 -2.06 -2.29
CA ASP A 128 11.88 -1.64 -3.01
C ASP A 128 12.22 -1.02 -4.35
N GLN A 129 11.31 -1.19 -5.31
CA GLN A 129 11.33 -0.49 -6.58
C GLN A 129 10.18 0.51 -6.60
N LEU A 130 10.53 1.80 -6.69
CA LEU A 130 9.57 2.89 -6.78
C LEU A 130 9.40 3.33 -8.22
N VAL A 131 8.14 3.50 -8.63
CA VAL A 131 7.72 3.95 -9.95
C VAL A 131 6.69 5.06 -9.76
N LEU A 132 6.86 6.18 -10.46
CA LEU A 132 5.93 7.33 -10.40
C LEU A 132 5.65 7.78 -8.95
N VAL A 133 6.71 8.00 -8.17
CA VAL A 133 6.66 8.53 -6.81
C VAL A 133 7.47 9.81 -6.73
N GLU A 134 6.84 10.90 -6.28
CA GLU A 134 7.46 12.22 -6.22
C GLU A 134 8.18 12.48 -4.90
N THR A 135 7.65 11.92 -3.80
CA THR A 135 8.14 12.21 -2.44
C THR A 135 8.53 10.95 -1.70
N ILE A 136 9.74 10.95 -1.12
CA ILE A 136 10.21 9.89 -0.24
C ILE A 136 10.53 10.51 1.11
N ILE A 137 9.92 9.96 2.17
CA ILE A 137 10.17 10.36 3.55
C ILE A 137 10.98 9.25 4.21
N ALA A 138 12.10 9.60 4.82
CA ALA A 138 12.94 8.70 5.61
C ALA A 138 13.18 9.31 7.00
N ASP A 139 13.56 8.48 7.96
CA ASP A 139 13.98 9.00 9.27
C ASP A 139 15.31 9.75 9.13
N ALA A 140 15.43 10.88 9.83
CA ALA A 140 16.61 11.71 9.87
C ALA A 140 17.63 11.24 10.94
N PHE A 141 17.27 10.25 11.77
CA PHE A 141 18.06 9.80 12.91
C PHE A 141 18.48 8.33 12.80
N CYS A 142 19.43 8.03 11.92
CA CYS A 142 20.21 6.79 12.00
C CYS A 142 21.68 7.03 11.62
#